data_AF-A0A6G3PS68-F1
#
_entry.id   AF-A0A6G3PS68-F1
#
_cell.length_a   1.000
_cell.length_b   1.000
_cell.length_c   1.000
_cell.angle_alpha   90.00
_cell.angle_beta   90.00
_cell.angle_gamma   90.00
#
_symmetry.space_group_name_H-M   'P 1'
#
loop_
_entity.id
_entity.type
_entity.pdbx_description
1 polymer ?
#
loop_
_entity_poly.entity_id
_entity_poly.type
_entity_poly.pdbx_seq_one_letter_code
_entity_poly.pdbx_strand_id
1 'polypeptide(L)' 'ALGPAGRLPVYWSGCERRCGHPHGEWIDVVATPDGHRISYVRGERRDPPATVRDDPAALAAAVAAARSRAL' A
#
# COMPACT_ATOMS: atom_id res chain seq x y z
N ALA A 1 9.94 -5.77 11.62
CA ALA A 1 10.20 -4.48 12.29
C ALA A 1 9.02 -3.56 12.02
N LEU A 2 8.32 -3.10 13.06
CA LEU A 2 7.40 -1.98 12.93
C LEU A 2 8.26 -0.74 12.69
N GLY A 3 7.96 0.04 11.65
CA GLY A 3 8.75 1.22 11.30
C GLY A 3 8.75 2.30 12.40
N PRO A 4 9.42 3.44 12.17
CA PRO A 4 9.37 4.57 13.10
C PRO A 4 7.93 4.92 13.46
N ALA A 5 7.69 5.28 14.72
CA ALA A 5 6.39 5.72 15.20
C ALA A 5 5.85 6.86 14.29
N GLY A 6 4.62 6.71 13.80
CA GLY A 6 3.97 7.69 12.91
C GLY A 6 3.91 7.33 11.42
N ARG A 7 4.36 6.14 10.99
CA ARG A 7 4.15 5.64 9.61
C ARG A 7 3.25 4.42 9.59
N LEU A 8 2.29 4.41 8.66
CA LEU A 8 1.42 3.26 8.45
C LEU A 8 2.22 2.01 8.03
N PRO A 9 1.82 0.80 8.47
CA PRO A 9 2.36 -0.46 7.97
C PRO A 9 2.00 -0.63 6.50
N VAL A 10 2.83 -1.38 5.76
CA VAL A 10 2.58 -1.72 4.36
C VAL A 10 2.31 -3.20 4.26
N TYR A 11 1.26 -3.56 3.54
CA TYR A 11 0.96 -4.93 3.19
C TYR A 11 1.11 -5.13 1.69
N TRP A 12 1.83 -6.18 1.30
CA TRP A 12 2.11 -6.50 -0.10
C TRP A 12 1.33 -7.75 -0.51
N SER A 13 0.53 -7.62 -1.56
CA SER A 13 -0.23 -8.71 -2.16
C SER A 13 0.28 -8.99 -3.56
N GLY A 14 0.60 -10.25 -3.85
CA GLY A 14 1.00 -10.66 -5.21
C GLY A 14 -0.14 -10.69 -6.22
N CYS A 15 -1.41 -10.62 -5.78
CA CYS A 15 -2.57 -10.55 -6.66
C CYS A 15 -3.77 -9.91 -5.95
N GLU A 16 -4.81 -9.60 -6.72
CA GLU A 16 -6.01 -8.90 -6.25
C GLU A 16 -6.79 -9.66 -5.16
N ARG A 17 -6.50 -10.95 -4.93
CA ARG A 17 -7.10 -11.76 -3.86
C ARG A 17 -6.69 -11.33 -2.45
N ARG A 18 -5.52 -10.68 -2.28
CA ARG A 18 -5.04 -10.11 -1.00
C ARG A 18 -5.09 -11.09 0.19
N CYS A 19 -4.71 -12.34 -0.05
CA CYS A 19 -4.80 -13.40 0.95
C CYS A 19 -3.99 -13.06 2.20
N GLY A 20 -4.65 -12.93 3.36
CA GLY A 20 -3.98 -12.67 4.64
C GLY A 20 -3.72 -11.19 4.93
N HIS A 21 -4.48 -10.27 4.32
CA HIS A 21 -4.40 -8.86 4.66
C HIS A 21 -4.66 -8.63 6.17
N PRO A 22 -4.00 -7.65 6.78
CA PRO A 22 -4.19 -7.35 8.20
C PRO A 22 -5.56 -6.71 8.45
N HIS A 23 -5.92 -6.61 9.74
CA HIS A 23 -6.99 -5.73 10.21
C HIS A 23 -6.42 -4.36 10.60
N GLY A 24 -7.28 -3.33 10.69
CA GLY A 24 -6.92 -1.99 11.14
C GLY A 24 -6.62 -1.02 10.00
N GLU A 25 -5.52 -0.28 10.11
CA GLU A 25 -5.10 0.72 9.13
C GLU A 25 -3.75 0.37 8.49
N TRP A 26 -3.67 0.37 7.16
CA TRP A 26 -2.44 0.05 6.45
C TRP A 26 -2.43 0.61 5.01
N ILE A 27 -1.25 0.63 4.41
CA ILE A 27 -1.08 0.84 2.98
C ILE A 27 -1.09 -0.52 2.29
N ASP A 28 -2.07 -0.75 1.43
CA ASP A 28 -2.16 -1.94 0.60
C ASP A 28 -1.43 -1.72 -0.72
N VAL A 29 -0.50 -2.60 -1.05
CA VAL A 29 0.22 -2.62 -2.32
C VAL A 29 -0.08 -3.94 -3.01
N VAL A 30 -0.70 -3.87 -4.19
CA VAL A 30 -1.15 -5.04 -4.93
C VAL A 30 -0.48 -5.05 -6.30
N ALA A 31 0.20 -6.15 -6.61
CA ALA A 31 0.71 -6.37 -7.96
C ALA A 31 -0.45 -6.59 -8.95
N THR A 32 -0.36 -5.93 -10.10
CA THR A 32 -1.29 -6.03 -11.23
C THR A 32 -0.48 -6.20 -12.53
N PRO A 33 -1.11 -6.58 -13.65
CA PRO A 33 -0.42 -6.65 -14.94
C PRO A 33 0.21 -5.31 -15.40
N ASP A 34 -0.32 -4.18 -14.92
CA ASP A 34 0.13 -2.83 -15.27
C ASP A 34 1.13 -2.22 -14.27
N GLY A 35 1.58 -3.01 -13.28
CA GLY A 35 2.47 -2.58 -12.21
C GLY A 35 1.88 -2.82 -10.83
N HIS A 36 1.82 -1.77 -9.99
CA HIS A 36 1.36 -1.86 -8.61
C HIS A 36 0.27 -0.85 -8.30
N ARG A 37 -0.80 -1.30 -7.66
CA ARG A 37 -1.84 -0.45 -7.10
C ARG A 37 -1.60 -0.21 -5.61
N ILE A 38 -1.60 1.05 -5.20
CA ILE A 38 -1.35 1.49 -3.83
C ILE A 38 -2.59 2.19 -3.29
N SER A 39 -3.14 1.70 -2.19
CA SER A 39 -4.30 2.29 -1.50
C SER A 39 -4.05 2.41 0.00
N TYR A 40 -4.66 3.42 0.62
CA TYR A 40 -4.87 3.42 2.07
C TYR A 40 -6.12 2.62 2.41
N VAL A 41 -6.04 1.78 3.44
CA VAL A 41 -7.15 0.98 3.95
C VAL A 41 -7.39 1.30 5.42
N ARG A 42 -8.66 1.48 5.78
CA ARG A 42 -9.15 1.69 7.16
C ARG A 42 -10.37 0.82 7.42
N GLY A 43 -10.19 -0.26 8.17
CA GLY A 43 -11.23 -1.29 8.32
C GLY A 43 -11.65 -1.80 6.94
N GLU A 44 -12.94 -1.71 6.62
CA GLU A 44 -13.49 -2.13 5.32
C GLU A 44 -13.34 -1.05 4.22
N ARG A 45 -13.01 0.20 4.58
CA ARG A 45 -12.89 1.28 3.61
C ARG A 45 -11.51 1.25 2.95
N ARG A 46 -11.51 1.41 1.63
CA ARG A 46 -10.32 1.54 0.80
C ARG A 46 -10.41 2.79 -0.07
N ASP A 47 -9.37 3.60 -0.04
CA ASP A 47 -9.26 4.75 -0.93
C ASP A 47 -8.96 4.30 -2.38
N PRO A 48 -9.38 5.08 -3.40
CA PRO A 48 -9.05 4.79 -4.79
C PRO A 48 -7.55 4.56 -4.97
N PRO A 49 -7.13 3.46 -5.63
CA PRO A 49 -5.73 3.14 -5.78
C PRO A 49 -5.02 4.11 -6.72
N ALA A 50 -3.80 4.49 -6.36
CA ALA A 50 -2.83 5.02 -7.32
C ALA A 50 -2.12 3.85 -8.01
N THR A 51 -2.03 3.88 -9.34
CA THR A 51 -1.26 2.88 -10.11
C THR A 51 0.12 3.42 -10.43
N VAL A 52 1.15 2.65 -10.08
CA VAL A 52 2.54 2.91 -10.44
C VAL A 52 2.99 1.79 -11.37
N ARG A 53 3.54 2.12 -12.54
CA ARG A 53 4.07 1.13 -13.49
C ARG A 53 5.35 0.50 -12.94
N ASP A 54 5.94 -0.44 -13.68
CA ASP A 54 7.15 -1.18 -13.30
C ASP A 54 8.44 -0.33 -13.30
N ASP A 55 8.45 0.67 -12.41
CA ASP A 55 9.61 1.49 -12.05
C ASP A 55 9.84 1.34 -10.54
N PRO A 56 10.93 0.64 -10.12
CA PRO A 56 11.24 0.42 -8.71
C PRO A 56 11.42 1.71 -7.90
N ALA A 57 11.99 2.77 -8.50
CA ALA A 57 12.23 4.02 -7.81
C ALA A 57 10.91 4.78 -7.57
N ALA A 58 10.05 4.83 -8.60
CA ALA A 58 8.72 5.41 -8.48
C ALA A 58 7.86 4.65 -7.46
N LEU A 59 7.92 3.31 -7.47
CA LEU A 59 7.19 2.47 -6.52
C LEU A 59 7.65 2.74 -5.08
N ALA A 60 8.96 2.78 -4.83
CA ALA A 60 9.51 3.10 -3.53
C ALA A 60 9.07 4.48 -3.03
N ALA A 61 9.11 5.50 -3.90
CA ALA A 61 8.67 6.85 -3.56
C ALA A 61 7.17 6.92 -3.25
N ALA A 62 6.33 6.26 -4.05
CA ALA A 62 4.88 6.24 -3.84
C ALA A 62 4.51 5.52 -2.53
N VAL A 63 5.15 4.40 -2.21
CA VAL A 63 4.97 3.70 -0.93
C VAL A 63 5.43 4.59 0.23
N ALA A 64 6.57 5.26 0.12
CA ALA A 64 7.04 6.17 1.16
C ALA A 64 6.05 7.31 1.43
N ALA A 65 5.52 7.94 0.38
CA ALA A 65 4.54 9.03 0.46
C ALA A 65 3.20 8.55 1.04
N ALA A 66 2.72 7.37 0.64
CA ALA A 66 1.48 6.80 1.15
C ALA A 66 1.57 6.55 2.66
N ARG A 67 2.71 6.03 3.14
CA ARG A 67 2.93 5.73 4.57
C ARG A 67 3.06 6.96 5.45
N SER A 68 3.45 8.11 4.89
CA SER A 68 3.61 9.37 5.62
C SER A 68 2.32 10.18 5.73
N ARG A 69 1.24 9.79 5.04
CA ARG A 69 -0.08 10.38 5.25
C ARG A 69 -0.66 9.92 6.59
N ALA A 70 -0.18 10.52 7.67
CA ALA A 70 -1.04 10.79 8.81
C ALA A 70 -1.94 11.97 8.39
N LEU A 71 -3.21 11.69 8.14
CA LEU A 71 -4.24 12.74 8.19
C LEU A 71 -4.42 13.18 9.64
#